data_AF-A0A7W8B4D6-F1
#
_entry.id   AF-A0A7W8B4D6-F1
#
_cell.length_a   1.000
_cell.length_b   1.000
_cell.length_c   1.000
_cell.angle_alpha   90.00
_cell.angle_beta   90.00
_cell.angle_gamma   90.00
#
_symmetry.space_group_name_H-M   'P 1'
#
loop_
_entity.id
_entity.type
_entity.pdbx_description
1 polymer ?
#
loop_
_entity_poly.entity_id
_entity_poly.type
_entity_poly.pdbx_seq_one_letter_code
_entity_poly.pdbx_strand_id
1 'polypeptide(L)' 'MGSAPANGQTTGTGPEDVIVTTGDHYHLMRFVTTDFDSRTYLYLWLDRRQANLAIARRRLGCLALGLVAE' A
#
# COMPACT_ATOMS: atom_id res chain seq x y z
N MET A 1 -25.23 29.30 10.32
CA MET A 1 -25.60 27.87 10.21
C MET A 1 -25.60 27.51 8.73
N GLY A 2 -24.56 26.86 8.24
CA GLY A 2 -24.39 26.50 6.84
C GLY A 2 -23.12 25.67 6.73
N SER A 3 -23.30 24.36 6.66
CA SER A 3 -22.34 23.32 7.01
C SER A 3 -21.06 23.35 6.15
N ALA A 4 -19.92 23.20 6.81
CA ALA A 4 -18.66 22.86 6.15
C ALA A 4 -18.78 21.46 5.52
N PRO A 5 -18.26 21.22 4.30
CA PRO A 5 -18.19 19.88 3.78
C PRO A 5 -17.16 19.08 4.58
N ALA A 6 -17.65 18.26 5.50
CA ALA A 6 -16.93 17.11 6.02
C ALA A 6 -16.99 16.04 4.92
N ASN A 7 -15.91 15.88 4.16
CA ASN A 7 -15.65 14.66 3.42
C ASN A 7 -14.14 14.54 3.26
N GLY A 8 -13.56 13.59 3.99
CA GLY A 8 -12.17 13.17 3.88
C GLY A 8 -11.90 12.45 2.56
N GLN A 9 -12.23 13.09 1.44
CA GLN A 9 -11.77 12.67 0.13
C GLN A 9 -10.27 12.98 0.08
N THR A 10 -9.46 12.03 0.53
CA THR A 10 -8.05 11.97 0.15
C THR A 10 -8.00 11.64 -1.33
N THR A 11 -8.19 12.67 -2.16
CA THR A 11 -7.85 12.65 -3.58
C THR A 11 -6.48 11.98 -3.71
N GLY A 12 -6.36 10.95 -4.54
CA GLY A 12 -5.25 10.01 -4.58
C GLY A 12 -3.87 10.64 -4.81
N THR A 13 -3.27 11.17 -3.75
CA THR A 13 -1.95 11.83 -3.74
C THR A 13 -1.03 11.24 -2.65
N GLY A 14 -1.49 10.19 -1.96
CA GLY A 14 -0.65 9.43 -1.03
C GLY A 14 0.33 8.52 -1.77
N PRO A 15 1.46 8.15 -1.14
CA PRO A 15 2.39 7.17 -1.69
C PRO A 15 1.68 5.84 -1.95
N GLU A 16 1.97 5.17 -3.06
CA GLU A 16 1.38 3.86 -3.36
C GLU A 16 2.02 2.74 -2.54
N ASP A 17 3.34 2.75 -2.44
CA ASP A 17 4.13 1.84 -1.64
C ASP A 17 5.23 2.57 -0.85
N VAL A 18 5.56 2.01 0.31
CA VAL A 18 6.70 2.44 1.14
C VAL A 18 7.67 1.27 1.23
N ILE A 19 8.94 1.54 0.91
CA ILE A 19 10.02 0.57 1.00
C ILE A 19 11.01 1.03 2.04
N VAL A 20 11.16 0.28 3.13
CA VAL A 20 12.26 0.48 4.09
C VAL A 20 13.35 -0.52 3.78
N THR A 21 14.54 -0.01 3.58
CA THR A 21 15.73 -0.82 3.30
C THR A 21 16.60 -0.88 4.54
N THR A 22 16.83 -2.08 5.05
CA THR A 22 17.76 -2.34 6.15
C THR A 22 19.01 -3.04 5.61
N GLY A 23 19.96 -3.39 6.51
CA GLY A 23 21.19 -4.08 6.13
C GLY A 23 20.92 -5.37 5.35
N ASP A 24 20.04 -6.22 5.89
CA ASP A 24 19.82 -7.56 5.34
C ASP A 24 18.42 -7.75 4.72
N HIS A 25 17.53 -6.76 4.83
CA HIS A 25 16.14 -6.95 4.44
C HIS A 25 15.47 -5.72 3.82
N TYR A 26 14.44 -5.98 3.02
CA TYR A 26 13.46 -4.98 2.60
C TYR A 26 12.15 -5.18 3.37
N HIS A 27 11.57 -4.08 3.82
CA HIS A 27 10.21 -4.01 4.33
C HIS A 27 9.36 -3.26 3.32
N LEU A 28 8.36 -3.93 2.76
CA LEU A 28 7.50 -3.39 1.73
C LEU A 28 6.09 -3.23 2.29
N MET A 29 5.54 -2.01 2.22
CA MET A 29 4.18 -1.69 2.62
C MET A 29 3.43 -1.17 1.39
N ARG A 30 2.33 -1.82 1.00
CA ARG A 30 1.46 -1.40 -0.12
C ARG A 30 0.12 -0.97 0.45
N PHE A 31 -0.31 0.24 0.16
CA PHE A 31 -1.64 0.70 0.55
C PHE A 31 -2.71 0.07 -0.35
N VAL A 32 -3.81 -0.35 0.27
CA VAL A 32 -5.00 -0.84 -0.44
C VAL A 32 -6.02 0.29 -0.42
N THR A 33 -6.29 0.87 -1.58
CA THR A 33 -7.31 1.91 -1.72
C THR A 33 -8.67 1.22 -1.84
N THR A 34 -9.49 1.30 -0.79
CA THR A 34 -10.89 0.88 -0.82
C THR A 34 -11.80 2.10 -0.77
N ASP A 35 -13.00 2.01 -1.33
CA ASP A 35 -14.00 3.09 -1.28
C ASP A 35 -14.54 3.34 0.15
N PHE A 36 -14.31 2.41 1.07
CA PHE A 36 -14.54 2.59 2.50
C PHE A 36 -13.39 3.37 3.15
N ASP A 37 -13.69 4.16 4.20
CA ASP A 37 -12.73 4.90 5.04
C ASP A 37 -11.76 3.99 5.85
N SER A 38 -11.75 2.69 5.54
CA SER A 38 -10.88 1.68 6.10
C SER A 38 -9.50 1.74 5.43
N ARG A 39 -8.48 2.17 6.17
CA ARG A 39 -7.09 2.19 5.69
C ARG A 39 -6.42 0.83 5.94
N THR A 40 -6.36 0.01 4.91
CA THR A 40 -5.66 -1.28 4.94
C THR A 40 -4.35 -1.21 4.15
N TYR A 41 -3.34 -1.95 4.60
CA TYR A 41 -2.09 -2.10 3.87
C TYR A 41 -1.60 -3.56 3.91
N LEU A 42 -0.91 -3.96 2.85
CA LEU A 42 -0.18 -5.22 2.79
C LEU A 42 1.27 -5.00 3.21
N TYR A 43 1.78 -5.89 4.05
CA TYR A 43 3.16 -5.86 4.53
C TYR A 43 3.92 -7.11 4.08
N LEU A 44 5.11 -6.92 3.51
CA LEU A 44 5.98 -7.99 3.04
C LEU A 44 7.41 -7.71 3.49
N TRP A 45 8.03 -8.72 4.10
CA TRP A 45 9.43 -8.70 4.51
C TRP A 45 10.23 -9.64 3.61
N LEU A 46 11.39 -9.17 3.13
CA LEU A 46 12.20 -9.87 2.13
C LEU A 46 13.67 -9.85 2.52
N ASP A 47 14.35 -10.98 2.40
CA ASP A 47 15.81 -11.05 2.44
C ASP A 47 16.41 -10.30 1.25
N ARG A 48 17.31 -9.35 1.51
CA ARG A 48 17.92 -8.48 0.49
C ARG A 48 18.85 -9.22 -0.46
N ARG A 49 19.47 -10.31 -0.02
CA ARG A 49 20.46 -11.09 -0.78
C ARG A 49 19.79 -12.07 -1.72
N GLN A 50 18.57 -12.51 -1.39
CA GLN A 50 17.87 -13.57 -2.13
C GLN A 50 16.64 -13.07 -2.89
N ALA A 51 15.96 -12.04 -2.40
CA ALA A 51 14.68 -11.63 -2.96
C ALA A 51 14.81 -10.72 -4.19
N ASN A 52 13.87 -10.87 -5.12
CA ASN A 52 13.70 -9.94 -6.23
C ASN A 52 12.65 -8.87 -5.88
N LEU A 53 13.12 -7.67 -5.50
CA LEU A 53 12.27 -6.56 -5.10
C LEU A 53 11.28 -6.15 -6.20
N ALA A 54 11.67 -6.19 -7.47
CA ALA A 54 10.80 -5.80 -8.58
C ALA A 54 9.61 -6.77 -8.71
N ILE A 55 9.87 -8.08 -8.63
CA ILE A 55 8.82 -9.10 -8.66
C ILE A 55 7.92 -8.98 -7.43
N ALA A 56 8.51 -8.78 -6.25
CA ALA A 56 7.76 -8.64 -5.02
C ALA A 56 6.79 -7.44 -5.06
N ARG A 57 7.26 -6.27 -5.52
CA ARG A 57 6.42 -5.08 -5.71
C ARG A 57 5.27 -5.33 -6.67
N ARG A 58 5.55 -5.94 -7.82
CA ARG A 58 4.53 -6.26 -8.83
C ARG A 58 3.46 -7.19 -8.25
N ARG A 59 3.88 -8.27 -7.57
CA ARG A 59 2.95 -9.23 -6.98
C ARG A 59 2.12 -8.62 -5.85
N LEU A 60 2.73 -7.79 -5.00
CA LEU A 60 2.02 -7.11 -3.91
C LEU A 60 0.95 -6.14 -4.46
N GLY A 61 1.25 -5.46 -5.57
CA GLY A 61 0.26 -4.64 -6.29
C GLY A 61 -0.91 -5.46 -6.85
N CYS A 62 -0.64 -6.61 -7.48
CA CYS A 62 -1.70 -7.50 -7.97
C CYS A 62 -2.59 -8.04 -6.84
N LEU A 63 -1.99 -8.39 -5.70
CA LEU A 63 -2.75 -8.83 -4.52
C LEU A 63 -3.61 -7.70 -3.95
N ALA A 64 -3.06 -6.49 -3.84
CA ALA A 64 -3.82 -5.32 -3.36
C ALA A 64 -5.04 -5.03 -4.24
N LEU A 65 -4.90 -5.10 -5.57
CA LEU A 65 -6.04 -4.94 -6.49
C LEU A 65 -7.09 -6.04 -6.33
N GLY A 66 -6.66 -7.29 -6.12
CA GLY A 66 -7.58 -8.40 -5.90
C GLY A 66 -8.40 -8.28 -4.62
N LEU A 67 -7.92 -7.55 -3.61
CA LEU A 67 -8.64 -7.33 -2.35
C LEU A 67 -9.72 -6.25 -2.40
N VAL A 68 -9.72 -5.41 -3.45
CA VAL A 68 -10.74 -4.36 -3.64
C VAL A 68 -11.94 -4.90 -4.44
N ALA A 69 -11.79 -6.05 -5.10
CA ALA A 69 -12.81 -6.64 -5.94
C ALA A 69 -13.77 -7.55 -5.14
N GLU A 70 -14.58 -7.00 -4.23
CA GLU A 70 -15.83 -7.60 -3.72
C GLU A 70 -16.89 -6.54 -3.45
#